data_AF-A0A2V8D5J2-F1
#
_entry.id   AF-A0A2V8D5J2-F1
#
_cell.length_a   1.000
_cell.length_b   1.000
_cell.length_c   1.000
_cell.angle_alpha   90.00
_cell.angle_beta   90.00
_cell.angle_gamma   90.00
#
_symmetry.space_group_name_H-M   'P 1'
#
loop_
_entity.id
_entity.type
_entity.pdbx_description
1 polymer ?
#
loop_
_entity_poly.entity_id
_entity_poly.type
_entity_poly.pdbx_seq_one_letter_code
_entity_poly.pdbx_strand_id
1 'polypeptide(L)'
;MSEIMVNTIYPASDAVFYISTRMPSNDTEWKALETKTVALAEAAAAMTTPMYFRDRDRWMADARLLIEASNAAVAAAKRRDAGALVELNDALYTSCVQCHQHYRLNYGRRAASSAPAAQTPNLEGIWSFATLTGFERPAEFAGKAELTSEEATAYERRLMDQNNRDRRNTSAEADLGGAYNEFWWDRGTHLATVRGKTLTALIVDPKDGHVPALTPEAQQRAQRRAADRRDHPADGPETRSLGERCLMFNAGPPMVSGPYNNYVQILQFPDHMIILNEMIHDARI
;
A
#
# COMPACT_ATOMS: atom_id res chain seq x y z
N MET A 1 -3.22 -23.28 -22.35
CA MET A 1 -3.98 -22.59 -21.28
C MET A 1 -3.54 -21.14 -21.11
N SER A 2 -2.25 -20.84 -20.94
CA SER A 2 -1.78 -19.44 -20.79
C SER A 2 -2.15 -18.57 -21.99
N GLU A 3 -2.03 -19.09 -23.23
CA GLU A 3 -2.31 -18.31 -24.44
C GLU A 3 -3.80 -17.92 -24.58
N ILE A 4 -4.75 -18.85 -24.39
CA ILE A 4 -6.18 -18.53 -24.46
C ILE A 4 -6.60 -17.53 -23.37
N MET A 5 -5.98 -17.63 -22.18
CA MET A 5 -6.23 -16.70 -21.09
C MET A 5 -5.68 -15.30 -21.39
N VAL A 6 -4.43 -15.20 -21.86
CA VAL A 6 -3.73 -13.92 -22.08
C VAL A 6 -4.18 -13.23 -23.36
N ASN A 7 -4.37 -13.97 -24.45
CA ASN A 7 -4.61 -13.39 -25.77
C ASN A 7 -6.09 -13.21 -26.09
N THR A 8 -7.00 -13.95 -25.42
CA THR A 8 -8.43 -13.91 -25.72
C THR A 8 -9.27 -13.53 -24.51
N ILE A 9 -9.24 -14.34 -23.43
CA ILE A 9 -10.18 -14.17 -22.31
C ILE A 9 -9.94 -12.85 -21.57
N TYR A 10 -8.68 -12.49 -21.28
CA TYR A 10 -8.37 -11.26 -20.55
C TYR A 10 -8.71 -9.98 -21.35
N PRO A 11 -8.27 -9.80 -22.62
CA PRO A 11 -8.63 -8.62 -23.39
C PRO A 11 -10.13 -8.51 -23.71
N ALA A 12 -10.82 -9.65 -23.85
CA ALA A 12 -12.25 -9.67 -24.13
C ALA A 12 -13.10 -9.36 -22.89
N SER A 13 -12.73 -9.87 -21.71
CA SER A 13 -13.43 -9.55 -20.45
C SER A 13 -13.19 -8.12 -20.00
N ASP A 14 -12.02 -7.52 -20.28
CA ASP A 14 -11.72 -6.10 -20.03
C ASP A 14 -12.77 -5.17 -20.66
N ALA A 15 -13.23 -5.50 -21.87
CA ALA A 15 -14.26 -4.73 -22.56
C ALA A 15 -15.63 -4.75 -21.84
N VAL A 16 -15.92 -5.80 -21.07
CA VAL A 16 -17.14 -5.90 -20.26
C VAL A 16 -16.94 -5.17 -18.93
N PHE A 17 -15.83 -5.44 -18.22
CA PHE A 17 -15.54 -4.83 -16.92
C PHE A 17 -15.54 -3.30 -16.95
N TYR A 18 -15.00 -2.73 -18.02
CA TYR A 18 -14.83 -1.27 -18.15
C TYR A 18 -15.93 -0.59 -18.98
N ILE A 19 -17.05 -1.25 -19.22
CA ILE A 19 -18.14 -0.71 -20.06
C ILE A 19 -18.65 0.66 -19.59
N SER A 20 -18.68 0.91 -18.27
CA SER A 20 -19.10 2.19 -17.68
C SER A 20 -18.17 3.36 -18.02
N THR A 21 -16.89 3.08 -18.28
CA THR A 21 -15.87 4.08 -18.64
C THR A 21 -15.57 4.12 -20.14
N ARG A 22 -16.01 3.11 -20.89
CA ARG A 22 -15.77 2.93 -22.33
C ARG A 22 -17.06 2.63 -23.08
N MET A 23 -18.11 3.39 -22.77
CA MET A 23 -19.44 3.16 -23.32
C MET A 23 -19.45 3.38 -24.84
N PRO A 24 -19.91 2.41 -25.66
CA PRO A 24 -20.03 2.59 -27.10
C PRO A 24 -21.00 3.71 -27.45
N SER A 25 -20.53 4.63 -28.30
CA SER A 25 -21.26 5.82 -28.76
C SER A 25 -21.99 5.59 -30.09
N ASN A 26 -21.61 4.55 -30.84
CA ASN A 26 -22.11 4.28 -32.18
C ASN A 26 -22.21 2.78 -32.49
N ASP A 27 -22.85 2.46 -33.62
CA ASP A 27 -23.09 1.09 -34.07
C ASP A 27 -21.82 0.27 -34.26
N THR A 28 -20.75 0.90 -34.74
CA THR A 28 -19.46 0.24 -34.98
C THR A 28 -18.82 -0.19 -33.67
N GLU A 29 -18.84 0.69 -32.66
CA GLU A 29 -18.33 0.41 -31.33
C GLU A 29 -19.18 -0.66 -30.61
N TRP A 30 -20.50 -0.61 -30.75
CA TRP A 30 -21.39 -1.66 -30.24
C TRP A 30 -21.11 -3.02 -30.90
N LYS A 31 -20.85 -3.03 -32.21
CA LYS A 31 -20.51 -4.27 -32.92
C LYS A 31 -19.13 -4.81 -32.54
N ALA A 32 -18.17 -3.92 -32.28
CA ALA A 32 -16.86 -4.30 -31.76
C ALA A 32 -16.97 -4.91 -30.36
N LEU A 33 -17.80 -4.34 -29.48
CA LEU A 33 -18.08 -4.90 -28.17
C LEU A 33 -18.75 -6.28 -28.25
N GLU A 34 -19.77 -6.44 -29.11
CA GLU A 34 -20.41 -7.73 -29.37
C GLU A 34 -19.39 -8.78 -29.84
N THR A 35 -18.47 -8.40 -30.73
CA THR A 35 -17.42 -9.31 -31.22
C THR A 35 -16.51 -9.77 -30.08
N LYS A 36 -16.16 -8.87 -29.15
CA LYS A 36 -15.36 -9.22 -27.98
C LYS A 36 -16.11 -10.14 -27.02
N THR A 37 -17.40 -9.90 -26.75
CA THR A 37 -18.18 -10.77 -25.87
C THR A 37 -18.37 -12.17 -26.48
N VAL A 38 -18.52 -12.27 -27.80
CA VAL A 38 -18.55 -13.56 -28.52
C VAL A 38 -17.20 -14.28 -28.39
N ALA A 39 -16.08 -13.58 -28.61
CA ALA A 39 -14.75 -14.17 -28.44
C ALA A 39 -14.51 -14.68 -27.01
N LEU A 40 -15.03 -13.97 -26.00
CA LEU A 40 -14.99 -14.41 -24.60
C LEU A 40 -15.80 -15.70 -24.41
N ALA A 41 -17.01 -15.78 -24.97
CA ALA A 41 -17.88 -16.95 -24.84
C ALA A 41 -17.33 -18.19 -25.54
N GLU A 42 -16.79 -18.01 -26.75
CA GLU A 42 -16.13 -19.09 -27.50
C GLU A 42 -14.88 -19.60 -26.79
N ALA A 43 -14.05 -18.68 -26.27
CA ALA A 43 -12.88 -19.05 -25.49
C ALA A 43 -13.26 -19.78 -24.19
N ALA A 44 -14.32 -19.32 -23.51
CA ALA A 44 -14.83 -19.99 -22.31
C ALA A 44 -15.30 -21.42 -22.62
N ALA A 45 -16.04 -21.60 -23.72
CA ALA A 45 -16.50 -22.92 -24.17
C ALA A 45 -15.33 -23.83 -24.56
N ALA A 46 -14.29 -23.30 -25.22
CA ALA A 46 -13.12 -24.08 -25.62
C ALA A 46 -12.40 -24.72 -24.43
N MET A 47 -12.44 -24.10 -23.24
CA MET A 47 -11.87 -24.67 -22.01
C MET A 47 -12.56 -25.96 -21.56
N THR A 48 -13.72 -26.32 -22.11
CA THR A 48 -14.40 -27.60 -21.87
C THR A 48 -13.83 -28.77 -22.69
N THR A 49 -12.82 -28.49 -23.53
CA THR A 49 -12.14 -29.54 -24.30
C THR A 49 -11.22 -30.36 -23.38
N PRO A 50 -11.21 -31.70 -23.46
CA PRO A 50 -10.43 -32.56 -22.56
C PRO A 50 -8.94 -32.20 -22.44
N MET A 51 -8.34 -31.63 -23.49
CA MET A 51 -6.95 -31.20 -23.49
C MET A 51 -6.61 -30.11 -22.45
N TYR A 52 -7.60 -29.40 -21.93
CA TYR A 52 -7.40 -28.34 -20.93
C TYR A 52 -7.61 -28.81 -19.49
N PHE A 53 -8.23 -29.98 -19.29
CA PHE A 53 -8.61 -30.44 -17.97
C PHE A 53 -7.39 -30.73 -17.11
N ARG A 54 -7.43 -30.24 -15.87
CA ARG A 54 -6.50 -30.62 -14.80
C ARG A 54 -7.13 -31.74 -13.98
N ASP A 55 -8.22 -31.43 -13.31
CA ASP A 55 -9.21 -32.40 -12.86
C ASP A 55 -10.54 -32.09 -13.55
N ARG A 56 -11.28 -33.11 -13.95
CA ARG A 56 -12.41 -32.92 -14.86
C ARG A 56 -13.60 -32.23 -14.20
N ASP A 57 -13.97 -32.67 -13.01
CA ASP A 57 -15.26 -32.32 -12.41
C ASP A 57 -15.25 -30.90 -11.83
N ARG A 58 -14.18 -30.50 -11.11
CA ARG A 58 -14.07 -29.13 -10.61
C ARG A 58 -13.82 -28.16 -11.77
N TRP A 59 -13.01 -28.55 -12.76
CA TRP A 59 -12.72 -27.69 -13.90
C TRP A 59 -13.98 -27.36 -14.69
N MET A 60 -14.81 -28.37 -14.95
CA MET A 60 -16.08 -28.17 -15.62
C MET A 60 -17.05 -27.32 -14.78
N ALA A 61 -17.05 -27.46 -13.45
CA ALA A 61 -17.84 -26.60 -12.58
C ALA A 61 -17.40 -25.13 -12.68
N ASP A 62 -16.10 -24.86 -12.61
CA ASP A 62 -15.55 -23.50 -12.67
C ASP A 62 -15.68 -22.89 -14.07
N ALA A 63 -15.43 -23.66 -15.13
CA ALA A 63 -15.55 -23.21 -16.52
C ALA A 63 -17.00 -22.84 -16.88
N ARG A 64 -17.99 -23.53 -16.31
CA ARG A 64 -19.42 -23.21 -16.51
C ARG A 64 -19.78 -21.82 -16.03
N LEU A 65 -19.19 -21.35 -14.93
CA LEU A 65 -19.43 -20.00 -14.43
C LEU A 65 -19.01 -18.94 -15.45
N LEU A 66 -17.85 -19.12 -16.09
CA LEU A 66 -17.38 -18.20 -17.14
C LEU A 66 -18.24 -18.31 -18.40
N ILE A 67 -18.66 -19.51 -18.78
CA ILE A 67 -19.55 -19.75 -19.93
C ILE A 67 -20.90 -19.06 -19.73
N GLU A 68 -21.50 -19.19 -18.56
CA GLU A 68 -22.79 -18.57 -18.24
C GLU A 68 -22.70 -17.04 -18.27
N ALA A 69 -21.69 -16.47 -17.60
CA ALA A 69 -21.48 -15.03 -17.56
C ALA A 69 -21.15 -14.45 -18.95
N SER A 70 -20.32 -15.12 -19.74
CA SER A 70 -19.95 -14.68 -21.09
C SER A 70 -21.11 -14.78 -22.08
N ASN A 71 -21.95 -15.82 -22.01
CA ASN A 71 -23.16 -15.91 -22.82
C ASN A 71 -24.18 -14.81 -22.46
N ALA A 72 -24.33 -14.50 -21.17
CA ALA A 72 -25.14 -13.36 -20.74
C ALA A 72 -24.59 -12.03 -21.28
N ALA A 73 -23.26 -11.86 -21.30
CA ALA A 73 -22.61 -10.69 -21.88
C ALA A 73 -22.83 -10.57 -23.39
N VAL A 74 -22.81 -11.68 -24.14
CA VAL A 74 -23.19 -11.70 -25.57
C VAL A 74 -24.63 -11.23 -25.76
N ALA A 75 -25.56 -11.74 -24.95
CA ALA A 75 -26.96 -11.36 -25.03
C ALA A 75 -27.19 -9.87 -24.72
N ALA A 76 -26.51 -9.34 -23.69
CA ALA A 76 -26.59 -7.94 -23.31
C ALA A 76 -25.96 -7.02 -24.37
N ALA A 77 -24.79 -7.37 -24.91
CA ALA A 77 -24.14 -6.62 -25.98
C ALA A 77 -25.00 -6.54 -27.25
N LYS A 78 -25.65 -7.65 -27.64
CA LYS A 78 -26.57 -7.68 -28.79
C LYS A 78 -27.78 -6.77 -28.60
N ARG A 79 -28.29 -6.64 -27.37
CA ARG A 79 -29.39 -5.72 -27.04
C ARG A 79 -28.93 -4.29 -26.74
N ARG A 80 -27.61 -4.04 -26.79
CA ARG A 80 -26.98 -2.77 -26.43
C ARG A 80 -27.31 -2.31 -25.00
N ASP A 81 -27.38 -3.27 -24.11
CA ASP A 81 -27.78 -3.08 -22.73
C ASP A 81 -26.53 -2.93 -21.83
N ALA A 82 -26.05 -1.69 -21.72
CA ALA A 82 -24.88 -1.38 -20.89
C ALA A 82 -25.13 -1.66 -19.40
N GLY A 83 -26.36 -1.49 -18.92
CA GLY A 83 -26.74 -1.78 -17.53
C GLY A 83 -26.57 -3.26 -17.22
N ALA A 84 -27.14 -4.13 -18.06
CA ALA A 84 -26.98 -5.57 -17.91
C ALA A 84 -25.51 -6.03 -18.04
N LEU A 85 -24.67 -5.32 -18.82
CA LEU A 85 -23.23 -5.61 -18.87
C LEU A 85 -22.51 -5.25 -17.57
N VAL A 86 -22.86 -4.12 -16.93
CA VAL A 86 -22.31 -3.74 -15.62
C VAL A 86 -22.70 -4.74 -14.54
N GLU A 87 -23.94 -5.21 -14.54
CA GLU A 87 -24.43 -6.20 -13.56
C GLU A 87 -23.70 -7.55 -13.64
N LEU A 88 -23.04 -7.86 -14.76
CA LEU A 88 -22.26 -9.09 -14.94
C LEU A 88 -20.86 -9.03 -14.33
N ASN A 89 -20.40 -7.87 -13.83
CA ASN A 89 -19.06 -7.71 -13.29
C ASN A 89 -18.77 -8.71 -12.16
N ASP A 90 -19.69 -8.89 -11.22
CA ASP A 90 -19.49 -9.81 -10.09
C ASP A 90 -19.46 -11.27 -10.55
N ALA A 91 -20.31 -11.64 -11.51
CA ALA A 91 -20.34 -12.99 -12.07
C ALA A 91 -19.05 -13.32 -12.85
N LEU A 92 -18.60 -12.38 -13.70
CA LEU A 92 -17.34 -12.51 -14.43
C LEU A 92 -16.14 -12.56 -13.47
N TYR A 93 -16.09 -11.67 -12.48
CA TYR A 93 -15.03 -11.64 -11.47
C TYR A 93 -14.99 -12.95 -10.67
N THR A 94 -16.14 -13.43 -10.20
CA THR A 94 -16.26 -14.69 -9.45
C THR A 94 -15.74 -15.86 -10.28
N SER A 95 -16.13 -15.96 -11.55
CA SER A 95 -15.65 -17.04 -12.43
C SER A 95 -14.12 -17.04 -12.61
N CYS A 96 -13.51 -15.86 -12.69
CA CYS A 96 -12.06 -15.71 -12.80
C CYS A 96 -11.36 -16.10 -11.49
N VAL A 97 -11.87 -15.62 -10.35
CA VAL A 97 -11.27 -15.86 -9.04
C VAL A 97 -11.35 -17.33 -8.65
N GLN A 98 -12.53 -17.95 -8.75
CA GLN A 98 -12.71 -19.34 -8.32
C GLN A 98 -11.83 -20.30 -9.12
N CYS A 99 -11.84 -20.20 -10.45
CA CYS A 99 -10.99 -21.03 -11.30
C CYS A 99 -9.50 -20.84 -10.99
N HIS A 100 -9.05 -19.59 -10.85
CA HIS A 100 -7.65 -19.33 -10.55
C HIS A 100 -7.24 -19.77 -9.13
N GLN A 101 -8.12 -19.68 -8.13
CA GLN A 101 -7.86 -20.20 -6.78
C GLN A 101 -7.59 -21.71 -6.79
N HIS A 102 -8.28 -22.47 -7.65
CA HIS A 102 -8.09 -23.91 -7.76
C HIS A 102 -6.87 -24.29 -8.62
N TYR A 103 -6.61 -23.57 -9.71
CA TYR A 103 -5.66 -24.04 -10.74
C TYR A 103 -4.43 -23.16 -10.98
N ARG A 104 -4.41 -21.91 -10.50
CA ARG A 104 -3.19 -21.10 -10.51
C ARG A 104 -2.47 -21.27 -9.19
N LEU A 105 -1.28 -21.86 -9.26
CA LEU A 105 -0.35 -21.88 -8.14
C LEU A 105 -0.09 -20.43 -7.68
N ASN A 106 -0.23 -20.19 -6.37
CA ASN A 106 -0.09 -18.88 -5.74
C ASN A 106 -1.09 -17.79 -6.18
N TYR A 107 -2.25 -18.15 -6.74
CA TYR A 107 -3.29 -17.15 -7.00
C TYR A 107 -3.82 -16.53 -5.70
N GLY A 108 -3.88 -15.21 -5.62
CA GLY A 108 -4.33 -14.48 -4.43
C GLY A 108 -3.38 -14.57 -3.23
N ARG A 109 -2.27 -15.33 -3.34
CA ARG A 109 -1.17 -15.33 -2.37
C ARG A 109 -0.03 -14.52 -2.97
N ARG A 110 0.46 -13.51 -2.24
CA ARG A 110 1.82 -12.99 -2.51
C ARG A 110 2.73 -14.21 -2.48
N ALA A 111 3.51 -14.44 -3.54
CA ALA A 111 4.33 -15.62 -3.67
C ALA A 111 5.11 -15.81 -2.37
N ALA A 112 4.79 -16.85 -1.60
CA ALA A 112 5.68 -17.25 -0.54
C ALA A 112 6.94 -17.71 -1.28
N SER A 113 8.02 -16.94 -1.15
CA SER A 113 9.34 -17.32 -1.61
C SER A 113 9.56 -18.79 -1.28
N SER A 114 9.61 -19.64 -2.31
CA SER A 114 9.99 -21.03 -2.17
C SER A 114 11.52 -21.11 -2.19
N ALA A 115 12.13 -20.48 -1.19
CA ALA A 115 13.51 -20.75 -0.83
C ALA A 115 13.52 -21.94 0.15
N PRO A 116 14.41 -22.94 -0.03
CA PRO A 116 14.60 -23.97 0.97
C PRO A 116 15.04 -23.30 2.28
N ALA A 117 14.56 -23.84 3.40
CA ALA A 117 14.79 -23.30 4.74
C ALA A 117 16.28 -23.19 5.07
N ALA A 118 16.90 -22.06 4.75
CA ALA A 118 17.92 -21.47 5.60
C ALA A 118 17.18 -20.78 6.75
N GLN A 119 17.76 -20.82 7.95
CA GLN A 119 17.22 -20.23 9.20
C GLN A 119 17.14 -18.69 9.18
N THR A 120 16.94 -18.08 8.01
CA THR A 120 16.77 -16.64 7.86
C THR A 120 15.28 -16.33 8.04
N PRO A 121 14.90 -15.51 9.03
CA PRO A 121 13.53 -15.03 9.16
C PRO A 121 13.05 -14.41 7.86
N ASN A 122 11.80 -14.70 7.47
CA ASN A 122 11.18 -14.03 6.34
C ASN A 122 10.61 -12.69 6.82
N LEU A 123 11.24 -11.59 6.40
CA LEU A 123 10.83 -10.22 6.67
C LEU A 123 10.09 -9.58 5.48
N GLU A 124 9.88 -10.33 4.39
CA GLU A 124 9.22 -9.82 3.19
C GLU A 124 7.78 -9.41 3.48
N GLY A 125 7.39 -8.22 3.06
CA GLY A 125 6.07 -7.69 3.38
C GLY A 125 5.93 -6.20 3.17
N ILE A 126 4.76 -5.69 3.53
CA ILE A 126 4.53 -4.26 3.77
C ILE A 126 4.39 -4.13 5.29
N TRP A 127 5.17 -3.23 5.88
CA TRP A 127 5.24 -3.00 7.31
C TRP A 127 4.94 -1.54 7.58
N SER A 128 4.21 -1.27 8.66
CA SER A 128 4.08 0.08 9.19
C SER A 128 5.17 0.31 10.24
N PHE A 129 5.78 1.50 10.22
CA PHE A 129 6.62 2.00 11.30
C PHE A 129 5.96 3.16 12.06
N ALA A 130 4.63 3.34 11.88
CA ALA A 130 3.86 4.34 12.59
C ALA A 130 3.86 4.04 14.11
N THR A 131 4.20 5.03 14.93
CA THR A 131 4.22 4.88 16.38
C THR A 131 4.02 6.20 17.10
N LEU A 132 3.36 6.13 18.26
CA LEU A 132 3.26 7.24 19.21
C LEU A 132 4.55 7.44 20.03
N THR A 133 5.51 6.52 19.97
CA THR A 133 6.79 6.66 20.68
C THR A 133 7.62 7.77 20.05
N GLY A 134 7.90 8.81 20.83
CA GLY A 134 8.75 9.92 20.40
C GLY A 134 10.19 9.48 20.10
N PHE A 135 10.88 10.24 19.25
CA PHE A 135 12.28 9.96 18.92
C PHE A 135 13.18 10.05 20.15
N GLU A 136 13.03 11.12 20.92
CA GLU A 136 13.72 11.33 22.20
C GLU A 136 12.79 11.11 23.40
N ARG A 137 13.38 10.82 24.56
CA ARG A 137 12.61 10.55 25.78
C ARG A 137 11.95 11.81 26.33
N PRO A 138 10.63 11.78 26.59
CA PRO A 138 9.96 12.85 27.32
C PRO A 138 10.53 13.01 28.74
N ALA A 139 10.59 14.26 29.22
CA ALA A 139 11.11 14.57 30.56
C ALA A 139 10.33 13.86 31.70
N GLU A 140 9.03 13.60 31.51
CA GLU A 140 8.20 12.86 32.49
C GLU A 140 8.65 11.40 32.69
N PHE A 141 9.43 10.86 31.75
CA PHE A 141 10.00 9.52 31.80
C PHE A 141 11.52 9.54 32.03
N ALA A 142 12.09 10.64 32.53
CA ALA A 142 13.51 10.70 32.88
C ALA A 142 13.93 9.50 33.76
N GLY A 143 14.96 8.78 33.32
CA GLY A 143 15.43 7.56 34.01
C GLY A 143 14.53 6.32 33.87
N LYS A 144 13.42 6.41 33.12
CA LYS A 144 12.45 5.33 32.91
C LYS A 144 12.37 4.97 31.43
N ALA A 145 13.12 3.94 31.04
CA ALA A 145 13.19 3.50 29.64
C ALA A 145 11.95 2.71 29.17
N GLU A 146 11.24 2.09 30.10
CA GLU A 146 10.15 1.15 29.81
C GLU A 146 8.91 1.51 30.63
N LEU A 147 7.73 1.34 30.04
CA LEU A 147 6.43 1.50 30.71
C LEU A 147 5.78 0.14 30.95
N THR A 148 4.97 0.04 32.02
CA THR A 148 4.05 -1.08 32.15
C THR A 148 2.90 -0.95 31.14
N SER A 149 2.14 -2.03 30.92
CA SER A 149 0.99 -2.03 30.02
C SER A 149 -0.06 -0.98 30.40
N GLU A 150 -0.31 -0.79 31.70
CA GLU A 150 -1.28 0.18 32.21
C GLU A 150 -0.81 1.62 31.97
N GLU A 151 0.48 1.88 32.24
CA GLU A 151 1.09 3.19 32.02
C GLU A 151 1.14 3.55 30.54
N ALA A 152 1.52 2.59 29.69
CA ALA A 152 1.51 2.73 28.25
C ALA A 152 0.10 3.07 27.74
N THR A 153 -0.91 2.31 28.15
CA THR A 153 -2.31 2.54 27.75
C THR A 153 -2.83 3.91 28.21
N ALA A 154 -2.43 4.37 29.40
CA ALA A 154 -2.79 5.70 29.87
C ALA A 154 -2.10 6.81 29.05
N TYR A 155 -0.81 6.62 28.74
CA TYR A 155 -0.03 7.58 27.96
C TYR A 155 -0.50 7.64 26.50
N GLU A 156 -0.74 6.51 25.86
CA GLU A 156 -1.30 6.40 24.51
C GLU A 156 -2.63 7.14 24.38
N ARG A 157 -3.56 6.90 25.32
CA ARG A 157 -4.84 7.62 25.36
C ARG A 157 -4.63 9.13 25.48
N ARG A 158 -3.71 9.56 26.35
CA ARG A 158 -3.42 10.99 26.53
C ARG A 158 -2.83 11.61 25.26
N LEU A 159 -1.92 10.91 24.58
CA LEU A 159 -1.33 11.37 23.32
C LEU A 159 -2.37 11.45 22.19
N MET A 160 -3.21 10.43 22.03
CA MET A 160 -4.29 10.44 21.04
C MET A 160 -5.27 11.60 21.32
N ASP A 161 -5.61 11.82 22.59
CA ASP A 161 -6.50 12.91 23.01
C ASP A 161 -5.92 14.31 22.74
N GLN A 162 -4.61 14.47 22.93
CA GLN A 162 -3.86 15.71 22.67
C GLN A 162 -3.66 15.97 21.18
N ASN A 163 -3.43 14.91 20.39
CA ASN A 163 -3.15 15.01 18.96
C ASN A 163 -4.42 15.08 18.11
N ASN A 164 -5.59 14.75 18.67
CA ASN A 164 -6.86 14.67 17.94
C ASN A 164 -7.21 16.00 17.24
N ARG A 165 -7.13 15.99 15.91
CA ARG A 165 -7.39 17.14 15.04
C ARG A 165 -8.87 17.48 14.85
N ASP A 166 -9.78 16.64 15.34
CA ASP A 166 -11.22 16.94 15.36
C ASP A 166 -11.60 17.91 16.49
N ARG A 167 -10.70 18.12 17.47
CA ARG A 167 -10.89 19.10 18.54
C ARG A 167 -10.66 20.52 18.01
N ARG A 168 -11.67 21.03 17.32
CA ARG A 168 -11.71 22.38 16.76
C ARG A 168 -12.31 23.35 17.77
N ASN A 169 -11.47 24.09 18.47
CA ASN A 169 -11.93 25.18 19.34
C ASN A 169 -11.00 26.39 19.26
N THR A 170 -10.73 26.82 18.03
CA THR A 170 -9.75 27.86 17.71
C THR A 170 -10.34 28.86 16.70
N SER A 171 -9.68 30.00 16.48
CA SER A 171 -10.13 30.99 15.48
C SER A 171 -10.24 30.38 14.08
N ALA A 172 -10.92 31.08 13.16
CA ALA A 172 -11.05 30.64 11.77
C ALA A 172 -9.69 30.41 11.10
N GLU A 173 -8.69 31.24 11.40
CA GLU A 173 -7.32 31.09 10.89
C GLU A 173 -6.66 29.81 11.40
N ALA A 174 -6.86 29.46 12.67
CA ALA A 174 -6.31 28.26 13.27
C ALA A 174 -7.05 26.99 12.80
N ASP A 175 -8.35 27.07 12.51
CA ASP A 175 -9.11 25.99 11.88
C ASP A 175 -8.64 25.76 10.44
N LEU A 176 -8.49 26.82 9.65
CA LEU A 176 -7.94 26.75 8.28
C LEU A 176 -6.51 26.20 8.26
N GLY A 177 -5.65 26.66 9.17
CA GLY A 177 -4.29 26.17 9.31
C GLY A 177 -4.21 24.69 9.70
N GLY A 178 -5.33 24.13 10.18
CA GLY A 178 -5.40 22.73 10.56
C GLY A 178 -5.65 21.73 9.45
N ALA A 179 -6.08 22.22 8.29
CA ALA A 179 -6.40 21.48 7.07
C ALA A 179 -7.35 20.28 7.28
N TYR A 180 -6.80 19.10 7.62
CA TYR A 180 -7.53 17.84 7.69
C TYR A 180 -7.99 17.48 9.12
N ASN A 181 -9.11 16.78 9.19
CA ASN A 181 -9.65 16.17 10.41
C ASN A 181 -8.80 14.93 10.82
N GLU A 182 -9.02 14.36 12.01
CA GLU A 182 -8.11 13.34 12.58
C GLU A 182 -7.99 12.09 11.69
N PHE A 183 -9.06 11.76 10.96
CA PHE A 183 -9.13 10.60 10.06
C PHE A 183 -7.97 10.49 9.06
N TRP A 184 -7.42 11.61 8.57
CA TRP A 184 -6.36 11.61 7.55
C TRP A 184 -4.95 11.46 8.10
N TRP A 185 -4.80 11.33 9.41
CA TRP A 185 -3.50 11.23 10.04
C TRP A 185 -3.21 9.78 10.45
N ASP A 186 -2.06 9.26 10.02
CA ASP A 186 -1.62 7.88 10.29
C ASP A 186 -0.35 7.91 11.14
N ARG A 187 -0.48 8.44 12.35
CA ARG A 187 0.61 8.53 13.35
C ARG A 187 0.82 7.24 14.14
N GLY A 188 -0.02 6.23 13.91
CA GLY A 188 -0.14 5.05 14.77
C GLY A 188 -0.95 5.34 16.04
N THR A 189 -1.41 4.27 16.70
CA THR A 189 -2.23 4.34 17.92
C THR A 189 -1.52 3.79 19.16
N HIS A 190 -0.30 3.28 19.00
CA HIS A 190 0.44 2.60 20.06
C HIS A 190 1.89 3.04 20.14
N LEU A 191 2.45 2.90 21.34
CA LEU A 191 3.88 3.00 21.59
C LEU A 191 4.60 1.78 21.01
N ALA A 192 5.83 1.99 20.55
CA ALA A 192 6.70 0.95 20.05
C ALA A 192 6.98 -0.08 21.15
N THR A 193 6.66 -1.34 20.85
CA THR A 193 6.98 -2.50 21.68
C THR A 193 8.09 -3.31 21.03
N VAL A 194 9.23 -3.41 21.69
CA VAL A 194 10.38 -4.17 21.21
C VAL A 194 10.69 -5.28 22.19
N ARG A 195 10.63 -6.54 21.73
CA ARG A 195 10.84 -7.73 22.57
C ARG A 195 9.94 -7.75 23.83
N GLY A 196 8.68 -7.35 23.67
CA GLY A 196 7.70 -7.30 24.76
C GLY A 196 7.86 -6.13 25.73
N LYS A 197 8.74 -5.17 25.43
CA LYS A 197 8.97 -3.98 26.25
C LYS A 197 8.45 -2.74 25.54
N THR A 198 7.60 -1.98 26.21
CA THR A 198 7.06 -0.72 25.69
C THR A 198 8.02 0.42 26.00
N LEU A 199 8.62 1.01 24.98
CA LEU A 199 9.69 1.99 25.12
C LEU A 199 9.18 3.42 25.21
N THR A 200 9.84 4.24 26.04
CA THR A 200 9.54 5.68 26.20
C THR A 200 10.20 6.58 25.16
N ALA A 201 11.12 6.03 24.34
CA ALA A 201 11.81 6.72 23.25
C ALA A 201 12.29 5.73 22.19
N LEU A 202 12.49 6.19 20.94
CA LEU A 202 13.15 5.40 19.90
C LEU A 202 14.67 5.34 20.10
N ILE A 203 15.27 6.37 20.68
CA ILE A 203 16.68 6.34 21.11
C ILE A 203 16.80 5.50 22.39
N VAL A 204 17.58 4.43 22.30
CA VAL A 204 17.86 3.52 23.42
C VAL A 204 19.30 3.65 23.94
N ASP A 205 20.20 4.17 23.11
CA ASP A 205 21.59 4.46 23.42
C ASP A 205 21.94 5.85 22.87
N PRO A 206 22.30 6.83 23.72
CA PRO A 206 22.54 6.75 25.16
C PRO A 206 21.30 6.39 26.01
N LYS A 207 21.54 5.88 27.23
CA LYS A 207 20.47 5.38 28.12
C LYS A 207 19.45 6.44 28.52
N ASP A 208 19.79 7.72 28.45
CA ASP A 208 18.88 8.83 28.71
C ASP A 208 17.83 9.03 27.61
N GLY A 209 18.02 8.39 26.44
CA GLY A 209 17.09 8.43 25.32
C GLY A 209 17.13 9.74 24.55
N HIS A 210 18.26 10.44 24.57
CA HIS A 210 18.46 11.71 23.85
C HIS A 210 19.58 11.62 22.82
N VAL A 211 19.48 12.44 21.78
CA VAL A 211 20.57 12.62 20.83
C VAL A 211 21.76 13.23 21.59
N PRO A 212 22.97 12.64 21.48
CA PRO A 212 24.15 13.22 22.09
C PRO A 212 24.38 14.67 21.63
N ALA A 213 24.89 15.50 22.53
CA ALA A 213 25.25 16.88 22.19
C ALA A 213 26.23 16.91 21.00
N LEU A 214 25.97 17.81 20.04
CA LEU A 214 26.87 18.02 18.91
C LEU A 214 28.25 18.48 19.39
N THR A 215 29.30 17.96 18.76
CA THR A 215 30.67 18.47 18.98
C THR A 215 30.77 19.94 18.57
N PRO A 216 31.72 20.72 19.11
CA PRO A 216 31.91 22.12 18.70
C PRO A 216 32.05 22.30 17.18
N GLU A 217 32.75 21.39 16.50
CA GLU A 217 32.92 21.43 15.04
C GLU A 217 31.60 21.17 14.31
N ALA A 218 30.78 20.24 14.82
CA ALA A 218 29.46 19.95 14.28
C ALA A 218 28.49 21.12 14.48
N GLN A 219 28.54 21.78 15.65
CA GLN A 219 27.79 23.00 15.93
C GLN A 219 28.17 24.12 14.95
N GLN A 220 29.46 24.34 14.72
CA GLN A 220 29.93 25.33 13.74
C GLN A 220 29.48 25.00 12.31
N ARG A 221 29.53 23.73 11.89
CA ARG A 221 28.99 23.30 10.57
C ARG A 221 27.49 23.55 10.47
N ALA A 222 26.72 23.27 11.52
CA ALA A 222 25.29 23.51 11.56
C ALA A 222 24.96 25.01 11.47
N GLN A 223 25.69 25.85 12.22
CA GLN A 223 25.55 27.32 12.19
C GLN A 223 25.89 27.88 10.81
N ARG A 224 26.98 27.43 10.17
CA ARG A 224 27.33 27.84 8.80
C ARG A 224 26.23 27.49 7.81
N ARG A 225 25.72 26.25 7.83
CA ARG A 225 24.59 25.83 6.97
C ARG A 225 23.31 26.59 7.24
N ALA A 226 23.04 26.96 8.50
CA ALA A 226 21.87 27.75 8.86
C ALA A 226 21.97 29.20 8.38
N ALA A 227 23.16 29.81 8.50
CA ALA A 227 23.42 31.15 7.97
C ALA A 227 23.30 31.16 6.44
N ASP A 228 23.92 30.21 5.77
CA ASP A 228 23.86 30.04 4.32
C ASP A 228 22.40 29.91 3.81
N ARG A 229 21.59 29.03 4.41
CA ARG A 229 20.15 28.91 4.04
C ARG A 229 19.34 30.18 4.28
N ARG A 230 19.70 30.98 5.29
CA ARG A 230 19.01 32.24 5.59
C ARG A 230 19.37 33.31 4.56
N ASP A 231 20.63 33.37 4.17
CA ASP A 231 21.16 34.41 3.28
C ASP A 231 20.91 34.05 1.80
N HIS A 232 20.76 32.75 1.48
CA HIS A 232 20.53 32.20 0.14
C HIS A 232 19.27 31.31 0.05
N PRO A 233 18.07 31.81 0.41
CA PRO A 233 16.88 30.96 0.57
C PRO A 233 16.35 30.36 -0.73
N ALA A 234 16.69 30.94 -1.88
CA ALA A 234 16.08 30.60 -3.16
C ALA A 234 16.96 30.90 -4.39
N ASP A 235 18.26 31.11 -4.22
CA ASP A 235 19.20 31.52 -5.29
C ASP A 235 19.24 30.54 -6.47
N GLY A 236 18.93 29.26 -6.24
CA GLY A 236 18.82 28.26 -7.28
C GLY A 236 18.09 27.00 -6.80
N PRO A 237 17.88 26.01 -7.69
CA PRO A 237 17.24 24.76 -7.31
C PRO A 237 18.06 23.97 -6.27
N GLU A 238 19.38 24.11 -6.24
CA GLU A 238 20.25 23.43 -5.28
C GLU A 238 20.15 24.01 -3.86
N THR A 239 19.80 25.29 -3.72
CA THR A 239 19.69 25.96 -2.41
C THR A 239 18.33 25.73 -1.73
N ARG A 240 17.36 25.17 -2.47
CA ARG A 240 16.09 24.70 -1.91
C ARG A 240 16.29 23.55 -0.94
N SER A 241 15.40 23.45 0.04
CA SER A 241 15.49 22.39 1.05
C SER A 241 15.35 21.01 0.44
N LEU A 242 15.88 19.98 1.11
CA LEU A 242 15.75 18.58 0.65
C LEU A 242 14.28 18.15 0.53
N GLY A 243 13.41 18.67 1.39
CA GLY A 243 11.97 18.41 1.34
C GLY A 243 11.30 19.05 0.12
N GLU A 244 11.58 20.32 -0.17
CA GLU A 244 11.05 20.99 -1.38
C GLU A 244 11.54 20.33 -2.67
N ARG A 245 12.76 19.76 -2.65
CA ARG A 245 13.35 19.06 -3.79
C ARG A 245 12.96 17.58 -3.85
N CYS A 246 12.11 17.13 -2.95
CA CYS A 246 11.68 15.74 -2.80
C CYS A 246 12.83 14.72 -2.65
N LEU A 247 13.94 15.13 -2.04
CA LEU A 247 15.15 14.31 -1.90
C LEU A 247 15.22 13.54 -0.57
N MET A 248 14.64 14.08 0.50
CA MET A 248 14.71 13.45 1.82
C MET A 248 13.55 13.89 2.71
N PHE A 249 12.86 12.91 3.32
CA PHE A 249 11.82 13.09 4.35
C PHE A 249 12.09 12.12 5.51
N ASN A 250 11.14 11.23 5.83
CA ASN A 250 11.26 10.19 6.86
C ASN A 250 11.99 8.91 6.40
N ALA A 251 12.57 8.91 5.19
CA ALA A 251 13.11 7.71 4.55
C ALA A 251 14.60 7.40 4.81
N GLY A 252 15.37 8.33 5.37
CA GLY A 252 16.78 8.11 5.71
C GLY A 252 16.93 7.38 7.05
N PRO A 253 18.00 6.61 7.31
CA PRO A 253 18.29 6.12 8.65
C PRO A 253 18.63 7.29 9.60
N PRO A 254 18.03 7.38 10.79
CA PRO A 254 16.91 6.55 11.25
C PRO A 254 15.59 6.94 10.57
N MET A 255 14.82 5.95 10.11
CA MET A 255 13.46 6.21 9.64
C MET A 255 12.63 6.65 10.84
N VAL A 256 11.96 7.80 10.71
CA VAL A 256 11.20 8.42 11.81
C VAL A 256 9.73 8.51 11.43
N SER A 257 8.84 8.07 12.32
CA SER A 257 7.40 8.16 12.07
C SER A 257 7.00 9.61 11.80
N GLY A 258 6.38 9.83 10.65
CA GLY A 258 5.77 11.08 10.26
C GLY A 258 4.29 11.14 10.64
N PRO A 259 3.58 12.22 10.22
CA PRO A 259 2.14 12.34 10.38
C PRO A 259 1.30 11.32 9.57
N TYR A 260 1.89 10.79 8.51
CA TYR A 260 1.35 9.82 7.55
C TYR A 260 2.52 9.31 6.68
N ASN A 261 2.23 8.41 5.74
CA ASN A 261 3.21 7.77 4.86
C ASN A 261 4.29 7.00 5.64
N ASN A 262 3.83 6.16 6.56
CA ASN A 262 4.66 5.41 7.50
C ASN A 262 4.78 3.93 7.14
N TYR A 263 4.69 3.59 5.84
CA TYR A 263 4.91 2.23 5.37
C TYR A 263 6.29 2.02 4.74
N VAL A 264 6.82 0.81 4.92
CA VAL A 264 7.96 0.28 4.17
C VAL A 264 7.58 -1.04 3.52
N GLN A 265 8.01 -1.24 2.28
CA GLN A 265 7.99 -2.55 1.64
C GLN A 265 9.38 -3.16 1.75
N ILE A 266 9.45 -4.35 2.35
CA ILE A 266 10.67 -5.15 2.41
C ILE A 266 10.60 -6.19 1.30
N LEU A 267 11.62 -6.23 0.45
CA LEU A 267 11.87 -7.28 -0.54
C LEU A 267 13.11 -8.04 -0.09
N GLN A 268 13.00 -9.34 0.16
CA GLN A 268 14.11 -10.13 0.69
C GLN A 268 14.66 -11.07 -0.39
N PHE A 269 15.97 -10.97 -0.63
CA PHE A 269 16.72 -11.84 -1.54
C PHE A 269 17.70 -12.72 -0.73
N PRO A 270 18.36 -13.72 -1.35
CA PRO A 270 19.29 -14.58 -0.63
C PRO A 270 20.48 -13.86 0.03
N ASP A 271 20.96 -12.75 -0.56
CA ASP A 271 22.18 -12.04 -0.17
C ASP A 271 21.98 -10.57 0.20
N HIS A 272 20.79 -10.00 -0.05
CA HIS A 272 20.45 -8.62 0.27
C HIS A 272 18.96 -8.45 0.57
N MET A 273 18.59 -7.29 1.10
CA MET A 273 17.20 -6.88 1.27
C MET A 273 17.02 -5.49 0.67
N ILE A 274 15.86 -5.22 0.09
CA ILE A 274 15.49 -3.87 -0.32
C ILE A 274 14.45 -3.36 0.66
N ILE A 275 14.71 -2.21 1.28
CA ILE A 275 13.76 -1.46 2.08
C ILE A 275 13.30 -0.27 1.23
N LEU A 276 12.06 -0.34 0.74
CA LEU A 276 11.42 0.71 -0.02
C LEU A 276 10.49 1.49 0.91
N ASN A 277 10.82 2.75 1.20
CA ASN A 277 9.94 3.62 1.99
C ASN A 277 8.84 4.19 1.10
N GLU A 278 7.60 4.18 1.60
CA GLU A 278 6.44 4.77 0.93
C GLU A 278 6.66 6.26 0.63
N MET A 279 7.11 7.02 1.62
CA MET A 279 7.42 8.44 1.42
C MET A 279 8.61 8.55 0.48
N ILE A 280 8.46 9.36 -0.57
CA ILE A 280 9.43 9.60 -1.65
C ILE A 280 9.93 8.38 -2.43
N HIS A 281 9.40 7.16 -2.19
CA HIS A 281 9.81 5.93 -2.88
C HIS A 281 11.33 5.68 -2.78
N ASP A 282 11.95 6.02 -1.64
CA ASP A 282 13.39 5.82 -1.40
C ASP A 282 13.67 4.33 -1.19
N ALA A 283 14.54 3.76 -2.03
CA ALA A 283 14.95 2.36 -1.95
C ALA A 283 16.37 2.24 -1.39
N ARG A 284 16.55 1.41 -0.36
CA ARG A 284 17.85 1.10 0.25
C ARG A 284 18.13 -0.40 0.16
N ILE A 285 19.38 -0.77 -0.08
CA ILE A 285 19.88 -2.16 -0.16
C ILE A 285 20.77 -2.45 1.05
#